data_AF-A0A401J093-F1
#
_entry.id   AF-A0A401J093-F1
#
_cell.length_a   1.000
_cell.length_b   1.000
_cell.length_c   1.000
_cell.angle_alpha   90.00
_cell.angle_beta   90.00
_cell.angle_gamma   90.00
#
_symmetry.space_group_name_H-M   'P 1'
#
loop_
_entity.id
_entity.type
_entity.pdbx_description
1 polymer ?
#
loop_
_entity_poly.entity_id
_entity_poly.type
_entity_poly.pdbx_seq_one_letter_code
_entity_poly.pdbx_strand_id
1 'polypeptide(L)'
;MSRSDRVLADAEAVLRRHSERGQSLTARARQRRNAGLIRKVKYAFWAVLAVILGSAVAGFVVPLGTTGVMIALGVVIAALLLIGLLPTETRVRTEALAETPLTALPLQTEIWLENQRKALPAPAVTLVDSIGTKLEILAPQLEKLGPQDPAALEVRRLLADHLPELVTGYQSIPQPLRREERNGRVPEKQLVEGLAVIDAEIGRMSESLASGDLDKLATQNRFLELKYQEAKELGQ
;
A
#
# COMPACT_ATOMS: atom_id res chain seq x y z
N MET A 1 36.95 -26.51 4.33
CA MET A 1 36.09 -25.36 3.93
C MET A 1 37.01 -24.20 3.64
N SER A 2 37.02 -23.72 2.39
CA SER A 2 37.91 -22.67 1.95
C SER A 2 37.44 -21.31 2.49
N ARG A 3 38.35 -20.34 2.62
CA ARG A 3 38.02 -18.96 3.04
C ARG A 3 36.97 -18.34 2.12
N SER A 4 36.97 -18.71 0.84
CA SER A 4 36.00 -18.29 -0.16
C SER A 4 34.59 -18.80 0.15
N ASP A 5 34.45 -20.02 0.66
CA ASP A 5 33.15 -20.60 1.03
C ASP A 5 32.51 -19.84 2.20
N ARG A 6 33.33 -19.34 3.15
CA ARG A 6 32.85 -18.51 4.27
C ARG A 6 32.45 -17.11 3.81
N VAL A 7 33.20 -16.51 2.90
CA VAL A 7 32.88 -15.19 2.34
C VAL A 7 31.61 -15.25 1.50
N LEU A 8 31.42 -16.32 0.71
CA LEU A 8 30.19 -16.55 -0.04
C LEU A 8 28.99 -16.80 0.89
N ALA A 9 29.17 -17.57 1.96
CA ALA A 9 28.11 -17.80 2.95
C ALA A 9 27.72 -16.51 3.72
N ASP A 10 28.69 -15.68 4.11
CA ASP A 10 28.41 -14.38 4.74
C ASP A 10 27.76 -13.40 3.75
N ALA A 11 28.23 -13.36 2.50
CA ALA A 11 27.63 -12.55 1.45
C ALA A 11 26.19 -12.98 1.16
N GLU A 12 25.92 -14.28 1.10
CA GLU A 12 24.59 -14.83 0.89
C GLU A 12 23.68 -14.62 2.11
N ALA A 13 24.21 -14.68 3.33
CA ALA A 13 23.48 -14.34 4.55
C ALA A 13 23.10 -12.84 4.62
N VAL A 14 23.99 -11.94 4.19
CA VAL A 14 23.72 -10.50 4.10
C VAL A 14 22.72 -10.18 2.99
N LEU A 15 22.87 -10.80 1.81
CA LEU A 15 21.94 -10.66 0.68
C LEU A 15 20.56 -11.19 1.04
N ARG A 16 20.47 -12.33 1.74
CA ARG A 16 19.20 -12.93 2.17
C ARG A 16 18.48 -12.08 3.22
N ARG A 17 19.22 -11.43 4.13
CA ARG A 17 18.68 -10.46 5.09
C ARG A 17 18.14 -9.20 4.41
N HIS A 18 18.68 -8.81 3.25
CA HIS A 18 18.14 -7.73 2.42
C HIS A 18 16.99 -8.17 1.52
N SER A 19 17.00 -9.40 0.98
CA SER A 19 15.94 -9.90 0.09
C SER A 19 14.64 -10.24 0.82
N GLU A 20 14.71 -10.76 2.06
CA GLU A 20 13.53 -11.06 2.88
C GLU A 20 12.78 -9.79 3.33
N ARG A 21 13.51 -8.66 3.46
CA ARG A 21 12.95 -7.36 3.86
C ARG A 21 12.07 -6.72 2.76
N GLY A 22 12.38 -6.96 1.49
CA GLY A 22 11.55 -6.49 0.35
C GLY A 22 10.44 -7.46 -0.06
N GLN A 23 10.64 -8.78 0.10
CA GLN A 23 9.66 -9.78 -0.36
C GLN A 23 8.40 -9.87 0.52
N SER A 24 8.49 -9.60 1.81
CA SER A 24 7.35 -9.65 2.74
C SER A 24 6.36 -8.49 2.55
N LEU A 25 6.87 -7.29 2.23
CA LEU A 25 6.08 -6.11 1.82
C LEU A 25 5.38 -6.36 0.47
N THR A 26 6.12 -6.89 -0.52
CA THR A 26 5.59 -7.17 -1.86
C THR A 26 4.49 -8.25 -1.85
N ALA A 27 4.59 -9.25 -0.98
CA ALA A 27 3.63 -10.36 -0.92
C ALA A 27 2.28 -9.94 -0.31
N ARG A 28 2.28 -9.12 0.75
CA ARG A 28 1.05 -8.67 1.43
C ARG A 28 0.35 -7.52 0.69
N ALA A 29 1.12 -6.61 0.09
CA ALA A 29 0.59 -5.62 -0.87
C ALA A 29 -0.05 -6.31 -2.10
N ARG A 30 0.58 -7.37 -2.65
CA ARG A 30 -0.03 -8.22 -3.70
C ARG A 30 -1.30 -8.92 -3.25
N GLN A 31 -1.34 -9.43 -2.02
CA GLN A 31 -2.53 -10.13 -1.49
C GLN A 31 -3.74 -9.20 -1.40
N ARG A 32 -3.54 -7.90 -1.14
CA ARG A 32 -4.61 -6.88 -1.12
C ARG A 32 -4.93 -6.28 -2.50
N ARG A 33 -4.00 -6.32 -3.47
CA ARG A 33 -4.29 -6.05 -4.91
C ARG A 33 -5.33 -7.01 -5.49
N ASN A 34 -5.47 -8.21 -4.91
CA ASN A 34 -6.43 -9.22 -5.35
C ASN A 34 -7.89 -8.89 -5.02
N ALA A 35 -8.21 -7.80 -4.32
CA ALA A 35 -9.61 -7.38 -4.12
C ALA A 35 -10.31 -7.04 -5.46
N GLY A 36 -9.57 -6.45 -6.41
CA GLY A 36 -10.04 -6.24 -7.78
C GLY A 36 -10.21 -7.55 -8.55
N LEU A 37 -9.32 -8.52 -8.30
CA LEU A 37 -9.41 -9.87 -8.85
C LEU A 37 -10.63 -10.63 -8.28
N ILE A 38 -10.93 -10.49 -6.99
CA ILE A 38 -12.12 -11.07 -6.34
C ILE A 38 -13.40 -10.47 -6.93
N ARG A 39 -13.43 -9.18 -7.24
CA ARG A 39 -14.56 -8.58 -7.97
C ARG A 39 -14.71 -9.22 -9.35
N LYS A 40 -13.63 -9.41 -10.10
CA LYS A 40 -13.67 -10.14 -11.40
C LYS A 40 -14.16 -11.57 -11.24
N VAL A 41 -13.70 -12.29 -10.22
CA VAL A 41 -14.15 -13.66 -9.94
C VAL A 41 -15.63 -13.68 -9.58
N LYS A 42 -16.14 -12.72 -8.79
CA LYS A 42 -17.57 -12.60 -8.51
C LYS A 42 -18.38 -12.29 -9.78
N TYR A 43 -17.94 -11.35 -10.62
CA TYR A 43 -18.64 -11.05 -11.88
C TYR A 43 -18.58 -12.21 -12.87
N ALA A 44 -17.45 -12.89 -13.00
CA ALA A 44 -17.31 -14.09 -13.83
C ALA A 44 -18.18 -15.24 -13.29
N PHE A 45 -18.24 -15.43 -11.97
CA PHE A 45 -19.11 -16.41 -11.33
C PHE A 45 -20.59 -16.13 -11.61
N TRP A 46 -21.03 -14.87 -11.46
CA TRP A 46 -22.41 -14.47 -11.76
C TRP A 46 -22.75 -14.58 -13.25
N ALA A 47 -21.82 -14.26 -14.15
CA ALA A 47 -22.01 -14.44 -15.59
C ALA A 47 -22.17 -15.92 -15.96
N VAL A 48 -21.32 -16.80 -15.43
CA VAL A 48 -21.42 -18.26 -15.65
C VAL A 48 -22.72 -18.80 -15.05
N LEU A 49 -23.09 -18.38 -13.84
CA LEU A 49 -24.32 -18.79 -13.16
C LEU A 49 -25.57 -18.36 -13.95
N ALA A 50 -25.60 -17.12 -14.47
CA ALA A 50 -26.71 -16.61 -15.28
C ALA A 50 -26.86 -17.38 -16.61
N VAL A 51 -25.75 -17.77 -17.25
CA VAL A 51 -25.82 -18.57 -18.48
C VAL A 51 -26.30 -19.99 -18.21
N ILE A 52 -25.82 -20.63 -17.13
CA ILE A 52 -26.29 -21.98 -16.75
C ILE A 52 -27.80 -21.98 -16.45
N LEU A 53 -28.27 -21.01 -15.66
CA LEU A 53 -29.70 -20.85 -15.36
C LEU A 53 -30.51 -20.50 -16.61
N GLY A 54 -30.01 -19.61 -17.46
CA GLY A 54 -30.66 -19.25 -18.73
C GLY A 54 -30.79 -20.43 -19.69
N SER A 55 -29.73 -21.23 -19.84
CA SER A 55 -29.75 -22.47 -20.64
C SER A 55 -30.67 -23.54 -20.05
N ALA A 56 -30.72 -23.68 -18.71
CA ALA A 56 -31.62 -24.63 -18.06
C ALA A 56 -33.11 -24.28 -18.26
N VAL A 57 -33.46 -22.98 -18.20
CA VAL A 57 -34.83 -22.50 -18.43
C VAL A 57 -35.21 -22.59 -19.92
N ALA A 58 -34.30 -22.21 -20.82
CA ALA A 58 -34.55 -22.30 -22.26
C ALA A 58 -34.69 -23.76 -22.75
N GLY A 59 -33.95 -24.69 -22.16
CA GLY A 59 -34.03 -26.13 -22.46
C GLY A 59 -35.34 -26.78 -22.01
N PHE A 60 -36.11 -26.13 -21.13
CA PHE A 60 -37.42 -26.60 -20.70
C PHE A 60 -38.54 -26.22 -21.68
N VAL A 61 -38.33 -25.18 -22.51
CA VAL A 61 -39.33 -24.65 -23.45
C VAL A 61 -39.06 -25.06 -24.90
N VAL A 62 -37.79 -25.23 -25.28
CA VAL A 62 -37.38 -25.62 -26.65
C VAL A 62 -36.32 -26.71 -26.55
N PRO A 63 -36.39 -27.82 -27.32
CA PRO A 63 -35.33 -28.82 -27.34
C PRO A 63 -34.05 -28.20 -27.90
N LEU A 64 -33.17 -27.79 -26.99
CA LEU A 64 -31.85 -27.26 -27.32
C LEU A 64 -31.00 -28.43 -27.85
N GLY A 65 -31.02 -28.64 -29.16
CA GLY A 65 -30.05 -29.50 -29.84
C GLY A 65 -28.62 -28.99 -29.66
N THR A 66 -27.66 -29.61 -30.34
CA THR A 66 -26.24 -29.23 -30.31
C THR A 66 -26.01 -27.73 -30.59
N THR A 67 -26.84 -27.11 -31.44
CA THR A 67 -26.83 -25.68 -31.76
C THR A 67 -27.10 -24.78 -30.54
N GLY A 68 -28.01 -25.17 -29.64
CA GLY A 68 -28.34 -24.39 -28.45
C GLY A 68 -27.19 -24.35 -27.43
N VAL A 69 -26.51 -25.50 -27.28
CA VAL A 69 -25.31 -25.61 -26.43
C VAL A 69 -24.16 -24.76 -26.98
N MET A 70 -23.98 -24.72 -28.31
CA MET A 70 -22.95 -23.91 -28.96
C MET A 70 -23.18 -22.40 -28.78
N ILE A 71 -24.43 -21.94 -28.83
CA ILE A 71 -24.77 -20.52 -28.58
C ILE A 71 -24.50 -20.16 -27.11
N ALA A 72 -24.91 -21.02 -26.16
CA ALA A 72 -24.63 -20.82 -24.74
C ALA A 72 -23.13 -20.72 -24.46
N LEU A 73 -22.34 -21.61 -25.05
CA LEU A 73 -20.88 -21.59 -24.93
C LEU A 73 -20.28 -20.30 -25.53
N GLY A 74 -20.80 -19.85 -26.68
CA GLY A 74 -20.41 -18.57 -27.29
C GLY A 74 -20.66 -17.36 -26.39
N VAL A 75 -21.80 -17.32 -25.68
CA VAL A 75 -22.13 -16.25 -24.74
C VAL A 75 -21.21 -16.28 -23.51
N VAL A 76 -20.87 -17.47 -22.99
CA VAL A 76 -19.88 -17.61 -21.90
C VAL A 76 -18.52 -17.07 -22.32
N ILE A 77 -18.04 -17.48 -23.50
CA ILE A 77 -16.73 -17.02 -24.01
C ILE A 77 -16.76 -15.51 -24.24
N ALA A 78 -17.81 -14.96 -24.82
CA ALA A 78 -17.96 -13.52 -25.01
C ALA A 78 -17.97 -12.75 -23.68
N ALA A 79 -18.70 -13.24 -22.66
CA ALA A 79 -18.72 -12.63 -21.34
C ALA A 79 -17.35 -12.69 -20.64
N LEU A 80 -16.63 -13.82 -20.75
CA LEU A 80 -15.28 -13.96 -20.21
C LEU A 80 -14.29 -13.02 -20.91
N LEU A 81 -14.38 -12.88 -22.24
CA LEU A 81 -13.56 -11.95 -23.00
C LEU A 81 -13.86 -10.49 -22.64
N LEU A 82 -15.14 -10.14 -22.47
CA LEU A 82 -15.56 -8.78 -22.13
C LEU A 82 -15.08 -8.39 -20.71
N ILE A 83 -15.23 -9.28 -19.72
CA ILE A 83 -14.69 -9.10 -18.36
C ILE A 83 -13.16 -9.09 -18.35
N GLY A 84 -12.52 -9.86 -19.23
CA GLY A 84 -11.07 -9.88 -19.43
C GLY A 84 -10.55 -8.56 -20.00
N LEU A 85 -11.28 -7.95 -20.94
CA LEU A 85 -10.93 -6.68 -21.57
C LEU A 85 -11.13 -5.45 -20.65
N LEU A 86 -11.92 -5.56 -19.58
CA LEU A 86 -12.08 -4.47 -18.61
C LEU A 86 -10.74 -4.18 -17.91
N PRO A 87 -10.13 -2.99 -18.16
CA PRO A 87 -8.83 -2.64 -17.61
C PRO A 87 -8.94 -2.52 -16.08
N THR A 88 -8.07 -3.25 -15.38
CA THR A 88 -8.00 -3.31 -13.91
C THR A 88 -6.72 -2.68 -13.40
N GLU A 89 -6.12 -1.82 -14.22
CA GLU A 89 -5.20 -0.84 -13.70
C GLU A 89 -6.04 0.22 -13.01
N THR A 90 -6.38 -0.01 -11.75
CA THR A 90 -6.55 1.11 -10.84
C THR A 90 -5.17 1.75 -10.73
N ARG A 91 -4.79 2.54 -11.76
CA ARG A 91 -3.78 3.57 -11.59
C ARG A 91 -4.39 4.46 -10.54
N VAL A 92 -4.00 4.27 -9.28
CA VAL A 92 -4.30 5.24 -8.24
C VAL A 92 -3.72 6.54 -8.78
N ARG A 93 -4.58 7.41 -9.27
CA ARG A 93 -4.17 8.74 -9.72
C ARG A 93 -3.82 9.50 -8.46
N THR A 94 -2.90 10.44 -8.55
CA THR A 94 -2.55 11.31 -7.42
C THR A 94 -3.79 12.02 -6.86
N GLU A 95 -4.76 12.35 -7.72
CA GLU A 95 -6.09 12.85 -7.34
C GLU A 95 -6.85 11.94 -6.37
N ALA A 96 -6.70 10.62 -6.49
CA ALA A 96 -7.38 9.65 -5.62
C ALA A 96 -6.81 9.66 -4.20
N LEU A 97 -5.53 10.04 -4.00
CA LEU A 97 -4.92 10.12 -2.67
C LEU A 97 -5.49 11.29 -1.85
N ALA A 98 -5.77 12.42 -2.50
CA ALA A 98 -6.36 13.61 -1.88
C ALA A 98 -7.79 13.37 -1.37
N GLU A 99 -8.59 12.60 -2.11
CA GLU A 99 -9.98 12.27 -1.76
C GLU A 99 -10.10 11.08 -0.79
N THR A 100 -9.00 10.41 -0.47
CA THR A 100 -9.00 9.18 0.31
C THR A 100 -9.25 9.43 1.81
N PRO A 101 -10.11 8.63 2.48
CA PRO A 101 -10.28 8.72 3.92
C PRO A 101 -8.97 8.41 4.66
N LEU A 102 -8.73 9.10 5.78
CA LEU A 102 -7.46 9.05 6.52
C LEU A 102 -6.99 7.62 6.82
N THR A 103 -7.92 6.72 7.18
CA THR A 103 -7.63 5.32 7.52
C THR A 103 -7.14 4.49 6.33
N ALA A 104 -7.54 4.83 5.11
CA ALA A 104 -7.11 4.13 3.90
C ALA A 104 -5.90 4.79 3.24
N LEU A 105 -5.51 5.99 3.69
CA LEU A 105 -4.48 6.82 3.06
C LEU A 105 -3.09 6.19 3.07
N PRO A 106 -2.59 5.60 4.19
CA PRO A 106 -1.29 4.93 4.20
C PRO A 106 -1.21 3.79 3.18
N LEU A 107 -2.26 2.96 3.13
CA LEU A 107 -2.34 1.82 2.20
C LEU A 107 -2.39 2.26 0.74
N GLN A 108 -3.18 3.28 0.42
CA GLN A 108 -3.25 3.78 -0.96
C GLN A 108 -1.93 4.43 -1.38
N THR A 109 -1.25 5.11 -0.46
CA THR A 109 0.07 5.72 -0.72
C THR A 109 1.12 4.66 -0.98
N GLU A 110 1.13 3.56 -0.21
CA GLU A 110 2.02 2.41 -0.44
C GLU A 110 1.80 1.80 -1.84
N ILE A 111 0.53 1.54 -2.22
CA ILE A 111 0.19 1.01 -3.54
C ILE A 111 0.63 1.95 -4.65
N TRP A 112 0.43 3.26 -4.45
CA TRP A 112 0.84 4.27 -5.39
C TRP A 112 2.37 4.31 -5.55
N LEU A 113 3.12 4.30 -4.44
CA LEU A 113 4.59 4.29 -4.42
C LEU A 113 5.16 3.05 -5.13
N GLU A 114 4.58 1.87 -4.89
CA GLU A 114 4.98 0.63 -5.54
C GLU A 114 4.80 0.70 -7.07
N ASN A 115 3.75 1.37 -7.54
CA ASN A 115 3.56 1.58 -8.98
C ASN A 115 4.61 2.55 -9.56
N GLN A 116 5.11 3.50 -8.78
CA GLN A 116 6.14 4.44 -9.21
C GLN A 116 7.55 3.85 -9.19
N ARG A 117 7.78 2.73 -8.50
CA ARG A 117 9.09 2.10 -8.29
C ARG A 117 9.95 1.96 -9.55
N LYS A 118 9.34 1.63 -10.70
CA LYS A 118 10.06 1.46 -11.99
C LYS A 118 10.60 2.77 -12.58
N ALA A 119 10.00 3.90 -12.24
CA ALA A 119 10.37 5.21 -12.77
C ALA A 119 11.45 5.91 -11.93
N LEU A 120 11.82 5.33 -10.79
CA LEU A 120 12.72 5.92 -9.79
C LEU A 120 14.15 5.37 -9.92
N PRO A 121 15.17 6.17 -9.58
CA PRO A 121 16.55 5.71 -9.49
C PRO A 121 16.76 4.77 -8.31
N ALA A 122 17.79 3.92 -8.35
CA ALA A 122 18.02 2.89 -7.33
C ALA A 122 18.11 3.43 -5.88
N PRO A 123 18.77 4.57 -5.59
CA PRO A 123 18.81 5.12 -4.23
C PRO A 123 17.45 5.65 -3.73
N ALA A 124 16.58 6.12 -4.64
CA ALA A 124 15.24 6.56 -4.27
C ALA A 124 14.33 5.36 -3.94
N VAL A 125 14.53 4.22 -4.60
CA VAL A 125 13.76 2.99 -4.32
C VAL A 125 13.96 2.54 -2.87
N THR A 126 15.18 2.60 -2.34
CA THR A 126 15.43 2.22 -0.94
C THR A 126 14.72 3.14 0.06
N LEU A 127 14.59 4.42 -0.26
CA LEU A 127 13.85 5.38 0.56
C LEU A 127 12.34 5.13 0.48
N VAL A 128 11.82 4.82 -0.71
CA VAL A 128 10.42 4.43 -0.89
C VAL A 128 10.07 3.17 -0.12
N ASP A 129 10.95 2.16 -0.11
CA ASP A 129 10.77 0.93 0.67
C ASP A 129 10.75 1.23 2.19
N SER A 130 11.61 2.13 2.67
CA SER A 130 11.63 2.61 4.06
C SER A 130 10.32 3.33 4.41
N ILE A 131 9.88 4.25 3.56
CA ILE A 131 8.62 4.98 3.72
C ILE A 131 7.45 3.99 3.80
N GLY A 132 7.37 3.02 2.89
CA GLY A 132 6.35 1.98 2.91
C GLY A 132 6.29 1.24 4.25
N THR A 133 7.45 0.85 4.78
CA THR A 133 7.54 0.20 6.11
C THR A 133 7.02 1.09 7.24
N LYS A 134 7.36 2.39 7.23
CA LYS A 134 6.88 3.34 8.24
C LYS A 134 5.39 3.60 8.13
N LEU A 135 4.84 3.61 6.91
CA LEU A 135 3.40 3.73 6.67
C LEU A 135 2.61 2.56 7.25
N GLU A 136 3.13 1.33 7.17
CA GLU A 136 2.52 0.17 7.81
C GLU A 136 2.44 0.31 9.33
N ILE A 137 3.50 0.85 9.95
CA ILE A 137 3.56 1.11 11.41
C ILE A 137 2.60 2.24 11.81
N LEU A 138 2.47 3.26 10.95
CA LEU A 138 1.64 4.44 11.18
C LEU A 138 0.14 4.15 11.01
N ALA A 139 -0.24 3.22 10.14
CA ALA A 139 -1.63 2.89 9.82
C ALA A 139 -2.53 2.66 11.05
N PRO A 140 -2.21 1.75 11.99
CA PRO A 140 -3.06 1.51 13.17
C PRO A 140 -3.11 2.71 14.13
N GLN A 141 -2.13 3.62 14.09
CA GLN A 141 -2.11 4.82 14.93
C GLN A 141 -3.07 5.86 14.37
N LEU A 142 -3.11 6.02 13.04
CA LEU A 142 -4.04 6.92 12.36
C LEU A 142 -5.51 6.49 12.53
N GLU A 143 -5.79 5.19 12.63
CA GLU A 143 -7.14 4.68 12.90
C GLU A 143 -7.72 5.15 14.24
N LYS A 144 -6.86 5.43 15.22
CA LYS A 144 -7.27 5.95 16.53
C LYS A 144 -7.56 7.45 16.52
N LEU A 145 -7.11 8.17 15.51
CA LEU A 145 -7.20 9.63 15.44
C LEU A 145 -8.44 10.07 14.68
N GLY A 146 -9.01 11.20 15.09
CA GLY A 146 -10.10 11.83 14.37
C GLY A 146 -9.61 12.45 13.05
N PRO A 147 -10.45 12.52 12.00
CA PRO A 147 -10.07 13.16 10.73
C PRO A 147 -9.69 14.65 10.84
N GLN A 148 -10.12 15.32 11.91
CA GLN A 148 -9.88 16.74 12.18
C GLN A 148 -8.72 16.97 13.17
N ASP A 149 -8.06 15.91 13.62
CA ASP A 149 -6.90 16.03 14.50
C ASP A 149 -5.75 16.75 13.76
N PRO A 150 -5.09 17.76 14.37
CA PRO A 150 -3.93 18.41 13.77
C PRO A 150 -2.87 17.43 13.25
N ALA A 151 -2.57 16.35 13.99
CA ALA A 151 -1.59 15.36 13.57
C ALA A 151 -2.07 14.53 12.36
N ALA A 152 -3.37 14.23 12.29
CA ALA A 152 -3.97 13.55 11.14
C ALA A 152 -3.93 14.41 9.87
N LEU A 153 -4.19 15.72 10.00
CA LEU A 153 -4.14 16.67 8.90
C LEU A 153 -2.72 16.82 8.35
N GLU A 154 -1.72 16.83 9.22
CA GLU A 154 -0.32 16.94 8.82
C GLU A 154 0.15 15.70 8.05
N VAL A 155 -0.15 14.51 8.57
CA VAL A 155 0.13 13.24 7.87
C VAL A 155 -0.58 13.20 6.52
N ARG A 156 -1.85 13.63 6.45
CA ARG A 156 -2.58 13.72 5.19
C ARG A 156 -1.85 14.62 4.19
N ARG A 157 -1.46 15.83 4.56
CA ARG A 157 -0.73 16.75 3.66
C ARG A 157 0.58 16.14 3.18
N LEU A 158 1.32 15.49 4.06
CA LEU A 158 2.59 14.85 3.70
C LEU A 158 2.40 13.75 2.65
N LEU A 159 1.39 12.90 2.84
CA LEU A 159 1.17 11.71 2.02
C LEU A 159 0.34 11.96 0.75
N ALA A 160 -0.62 12.89 0.80
CA ALA A 160 -1.49 13.20 -0.33
C ALA A 160 -0.96 14.34 -1.21
N ASP A 161 -0.20 15.27 -0.65
CA ASP A 161 0.28 16.45 -1.38
C ASP A 161 1.79 16.36 -1.62
N HIS A 162 2.61 16.45 -0.56
CA HIS A 162 4.06 16.62 -0.68
C HIS A 162 4.78 15.43 -1.33
N LEU A 163 4.46 14.21 -0.89
CA LEU A 163 5.10 13.00 -1.41
C LEU A 163 4.74 12.77 -2.90
N PRO A 164 3.46 12.85 -3.31
CA PRO A 164 3.09 12.77 -4.72
C PRO A 164 3.69 13.90 -5.57
N GLU A 165 3.68 15.13 -5.09
CA GLU A 165 4.24 16.29 -5.78
C GLU A 165 5.74 16.10 -6.07
N LEU A 166 6.52 15.63 -5.09
CA LEU A 166 7.96 15.42 -5.26
C LEU A 166 8.28 14.38 -6.35
N VAL A 167 7.60 13.24 -6.30
CA VAL A 167 7.83 12.13 -7.24
C VAL A 167 7.30 12.48 -8.64
N THR A 168 6.11 13.07 -8.74
CA THR A 168 5.55 13.47 -10.05
C THR A 168 6.35 14.61 -10.67
N GLY A 169 6.83 15.56 -9.85
CA GLY A 169 7.76 16.61 -10.26
C GLY A 169 9.02 16.04 -10.90
N TYR A 170 9.66 15.06 -10.26
CA TYR A 170 10.81 14.35 -10.85
C TYR A 170 10.45 13.59 -12.15
N GLN A 171 9.31 12.92 -12.18
CA GLN A 171 8.89 12.14 -13.36
C GLN A 171 8.57 13.02 -14.57
N SER A 172 8.10 14.25 -14.35
CA SER A 172 7.82 15.23 -15.41
C SER A 172 9.10 15.63 -16.18
N ILE A 173 10.28 15.45 -15.59
CA ILE A 173 11.56 15.76 -16.21
C ILE A 173 11.91 14.66 -17.23
N PRO A 174 12.27 15.00 -18.48
CA PRO A 174 12.73 14.03 -19.48
C PRO A 174 13.93 13.22 -19.01
N GLN A 175 13.95 11.90 -19.28
CA GLN A 175 14.99 10.98 -18.79
C GLN A 175 16.45 11.45 -19.01
N PRO A 176 16.83 12.01 -20.18
CA PRO A 176 18.21 12.47 -20.39
C PRO A 176 18.63 13.56 -19.40
N LEU A 177 17.68 14.43 -19.03
CA LEU A 177 17.94 15.61 -18.20
C LEU A 177 17.92 15.32 -16.70
N ARG A 178 17.50 14.13 -16.26
CA ARG A 178 17.40 13.79 -14.82
C ARG A 178 18.76 13.67 -14.13
N ARG A 179 19.78 13.32 -14.91
CA ARG A 179 21.17 13.13 -14.46
C ARG A 179 22.08 14.30 -14.78
N GLU A 180 21.61 15.25 -15.57
CA GLU A 180 22.37 16.45 -15.90
C GLU A 180 22.30 17.46 -14.77
N GLU A 181 23.44 18.05 -14.45
CA GLU A 181 23.49 19.17 -13.52
C GLU A 181 22.97 20.42 -14.20
N ARG A 182 21.92 21.01 -13.61
CA ARG A 182 21.36 22.29 -14.05
C ARG A 182 21.25 23.22 -12.85
N ASN A 183 21.77 24.43 -12.99
CA ASN A 183 21.77 25.44 -11.93
C ASN A 183 22.39 24.93 -10.60
N GLY A 184 23.47 24.14 -10.70
CA GLY A 184 24.17 23.58 -9.53
C GLY A 184 23.41 22.44 -8.82
N ARG A 185 22.35 21.91 -9.43
CA ARG A 185 21.52 20.86 -8.83
C ARG A 185 21.28 19.74 -9.83
N VAL A 186 21.28 18.51 -9.33
CA VAL A 186 20.96 17.31 -10.11
C VAL A 186 19.58 16.83 -9.67
N PRO A 187 18.57 16.74 -10.57
CA PRO A 187 17.22 16.34 -10.21
C PRO A 187 17.14 15.00 -9.48
N GLU A 188 17.97 14.03 -9.90
CA GLU A 188 18.06 12.73 -9.22
C GLU A 188 18.49 12.87 -7.74
N LYS A 189 19.48 13.72 -7.45
CA LYS A 189 19.95 13.97 -6.08
C LYS A 189 18.88 14.69 -5.25
N GLN A 190 18.22 15.69 -5.84
CA GLN A 190 17.14 16.42 -5.18
C GLN A 190 15.96 15.53 -4.80
N LEU A 191 15.60 14.58 -5.67
CA LEU A 191 14.58 13.58 -5.35
C LEU A 191 14.99 12.74 -4.14
N VAL A 192 16.22 12.24 -4.12
CA VAL A 192 16.72 11.41 -3.02
C VAL A 192 16.74 12.20 -1.71
N GLU A 193 17.22 13.44 -1.74
CA GLU A 193 17.22 14.32 -0.57
C GLU A 193 15.79 14.62 -0.07
N GLY A 194 14.88 14.96 -0.98
CA GLY A 194 13.48 15.21 -0.63
C GLY A 194 12.78 13.99 -0.05
N LEU A 195 13.00 12.80 -0.63
CA LEU A 195 12.44 11.54 -0.12
C LEU A 195 13.04 11.19 1.25
N ALA A 196 14.32 11.49 1.50
CA ALA A 196 14.94 11.28 2.80
C ALA A 196 14.34 12.19 3.88
N VAL A 197 14.03 13.45 3.54
CA VAL A 197 13.33 14.37 4.44
C VAL A 197 11.93 13.86 4.77
N ILE A 198 11.17 13.41 3.76
CA ILE A 198 9.83 12.83 3.95
C ILE A 198 9.91 11.58 4.84
N ASP A 199 10.83 10.66 4.55
CA ASP A 199 11.04 9.45 5.35
C ASP A 199 11.32 9.78 6.83
N ALA A 200 12.17 10.78 7.08
CA ALA A 200 12.48 11.23 8.44
C ALA A 200 11.27 11.87 9.14
N GLU A 201 10.47 12.66 8.42
CA GLU A 201 9.26 13.30 8.95
C GLU A 201 8.19 12.28 9.32
N ILE A 202 7.93 11.28 8.46
CA ILE A 202 7.01 10.18 8.80
C ILE A 202 7.45 9.46 10.08
N GLY A 203 8.76 9.27 10.25
CA GLY A 203 9.34 8.70 11.48
C GLY A 203 9.02 9.55 12.72
N ARG A 204 9.27 10.86 12.65
CA ARG A 204 8.98 11.80 13.74
C ARG A 204 7.49 11.84 14.09
N MET A 205 6.62 11.89 13.09
CA MET A 205 5.17 11.87 13.29
C MET A 205 4.73 10.57 13.96
N SER A 206 5.24 9.42 13.53
CA SER A 206 4.94 8.15 14.19
C SER A 206 5.41 8.12 15.65
N GLU A 207 6.57 8.69 15.95
CA GLU A 207 7.08 8.77 17.33
C GLU A 207 6.21 9.70 18.19
N SER A 208 5.81 10.85 17.64
CA SER A 208 4.94 11.81 18.32
C SER A 208 3.54 11.25 18.59
N LEU A 209 3.01 10.41 17.70
CA LEU A 209 1.73 9.73 17.92
C LEU A 209 1.86 8.64 18.99
N ALA A 210 2.99 7.93 19.03
CA ALA A 210 3.27 6.92 20.04
C ALA A 210 3.49 7.53 21.43
N SER A 211 4.17 8.68 21.55
CA SER A 211 4.41 9.34 22.83
C SER A 211 3.11 9.76 23.53
N GLY A 212 2.12 10.25 22.77
CA GLY A 212 0.80 10.59 23.32
C GLY A 212 0.05 9.39 23.93
N ASP A 213 0.27 8.18 23.41
CA ASP A 213 -0.28 6.95 24.00
C ASP A 213 0.50 6.54 25.27
N LEU A 214 1.83 6.72 25.29
CA LEU A 214 2.67 6.43 26.46
C LEU A 214 2.37 7.37 27.65
N ASP A 215 2.14 8.65 27.40
CA ASP A 215 1.80 9.64 28.44
C ASP A 215 0.47 9.32 29.13
N LYS A 216 -0.52 8.85 28.36
CA LYS A 216 -1.80 8.38 28.91
C LYS A 216 -1.62 7.16 29.82
N LEU A 217 -0.77 6.21 29.42
CA LEU A 217 -0.47 5.02 30.23
C LEU A 217 0.26 5.40 31.53
N ALA A 218 1.23 6.30 31.47
CA ALA A 218 1.94 6.80 32.64
C ALA A 218 0.99 7.46 33.65
N THR A 219 0.04 8.27 33.15
CA THR A 219 -0.97 8.92 33.99
C THR A 219 -1.89 7.90 34.67
N GLN A 220 -2.34 6.88 33.94
CA GLN A 220 -3.19 5.81 34.51
C GLN A 220 -2.45 5.01 35.59
N ASN A 221 -1.19 4.64 35.35
CA ASN A 221 -0.38 3.93 36.35
C ASN A 221 -0.22 4.77 37.62
N ARG A 222 0.06 6.08 37.48
CA ARG A 222 0.19 6.97 38.63
C ARG A 222 -1.11 7.11 39.42
N PHE A 223 -2.24 7.21 38.73
CA PHE A 223 -3.56 7.23 39.37
C PHE A 223 -3.85 5.95 40.15
N LEU A 224 -3.53 4.78 39.59
CA LEU A 224 -3.69 3.50 40.27
C LEU A 224 -2.81 3.41 41.52
N GLU A 225 -1.53 3.77 41.42
CA GLU A 225 -0.63 3.82 42.58
C GLU A 225 -1.21 4.64 43.73
N LEU A 226 -1.69 5.85 43.43
CA LEU A 226 -2.28 6.74 44.43
C LEU A 226 -3.54 6.14 45.05
N LYS A 227 -4.46 5.60 44.23
CA LYS A 227 -5.72 5.00 44.70
C LYS A 227 -5.47 3.78 45.61
N TYR A 228 -4.51 2.92 45.25
CA TYR A 228 -4.19 1.73 46.06
C TYR A 228 -3.36 2.07 47.31
N GLN A 229 -2.54 3.12 47.27
CA GLN A 229 -1.88 3.65 48.47
C GLN A 229 -2.90 4.22 49.46
N GLU A 230 -3.84 5.06 49.00
CA GLU A 230 -4.90 5.65 49.82
C GLU A 230 -5.82 4.58 50.44
N ALA A 231 -6.18 3.54 49.67
CA ALA A 231 -6.97 2.41 50.18
C ALA A 231 -6.22 1.59 51.24
N LYS A 232 -4.89 1.56 51.19
CA LYS A 232 -4.05 0.88 52.20
C LYS A 232 -3.91 1.72 53.47
N GLU A 233 -3.93 3.04 53.36
CA GLU A 233 -3.85 3.98 54.48
C GLU A 233 -5.20 4.12 55.22
N LEU A 234 -6.32 4.05 54.51
CA LEU A 234 -7.68 4.09 55.10
C LEU A 234 -8.16 2.74 55.68
N GLY A 235 -7.41 1.66 55.44
CA GLY A 235 -7.67 0.32 55.97
C GLY A 235 -6.94 0.02 57.29
N GLN A 236 -6.26 1.01 57.88
CA GLN A 236 -5.67 0.98 59.22
C GLN A 236 -6.45 1.88 60.17
#